data_AF-A0A259CDE5-F1
#
_entry.id   AF-A0A259CDE5-F1
#
_cell.length_a   1.000
_cell.length_b   1.000
_cell.length_c   1.000
_cell.angle_alpha   90.00
_cell.angle_beta   90.00
_cell.angle_gamma   90.00
#
_symmetry.space_group_name_H-M   'P 1'
#
loop_
_entity.id
_entity.type
_entity.pdbx_description
1 polymer ?
#
loop_
_entity_poly.entity_id
_entity_poly.type
_entity_poly.pdbx_seq_one_letter_code
_entity_poly.pdbx_strand_id
1 'polypeptide(L)'
;MHFASARRPAPLFIVLCALLLTPLLHGIAAAAPVAPKPPKAAPDPRIWSLVKGEGAYVMRYGMPRDPEPDFAVTCQPGAQLLQFTAEVSGRPFASGEGVALTLGNGKRRMELAATAFLGAADGNLLVEAAVALERRVFDIFDAGDTLVLRIPSTRPKTQPVSLSFPLASAKGRFADFERACLERR
;
A
#
# COMPACT_ATOMS: atom_id res chain seq x y z
N MET A 1 17.73 -49.70 -47.50
CA MET A 1 18.49 -50.47 -46.49
C MET A 1 18.12 -49.88 -45.12
N HIS A 2 17.03 -50.33 -44.49
CA HIS A 2 16.89 -51.46 -43.56
C HIS A 2 17.43 -51.22 -42.13
N PHE A 3 16.45 -51.10 -41.21
CA PHE A 3 16.43 -51.38 -39.76
C PHE A 3 17.35 -50.54 -38.82
N ALA A 4 17.01 -50.23 -37.56
CA ALA A 4 16.10 -50.92 -36.63
C ALA A 4 15.51 -49.98 -35.57
N SER A 5 14.25 -50.25 -35.25
CA SER A 5 13.51 -49.84 -34.06
C SER A 5 14.01 -50.61 -32.82
N ALA A 6 14.20 -49.94 -31.69
CA ALA A 6 14.44 -50.57 -30.40
C ALA A 6 13.39 -50.13 -29.37
N ARG A 7 12.37 -50.99 -29.19
CA ARG A 7 11.46 -51.01 -28.05
C ARG A 7 12.21 -51.51 -26.82
N ARG A 8 12.00 -50.92 -25.64
CA ARG A 8 12.22 -51.61 -24.36
C ARG A 8 11.07 -51.33 -23.37
N PRO A 9 10.76 -52.32 -22.50
CA PRO A 9 9.43 -52.51 -21.92
C PRO A 9 9.28 -51.95 -20.50
N ALA A 10 8.02 -51.71 -20.13
CA ALA A 10 7.58 -51.42 -18.77
C ALA A 10 7.62 -52.69 -17.90
N PRO A 11 8.01 -52.59 -16.62
CA PRO A 11 7.71 -53.61 -15.62
C PRO A 11 6.47 -53.22 -14.79
N LEU A 12 5.42 -54.00 -15.02
CA LEU A 12 4.29 -54.28 -14.15
C LEU A 12 4.82 -54.83 -12.81
N PHE A 13 4.47 -54.27 -11.65
CA PHE A 13 4.60 -54.95 -10.36
C PHE A 13 3.40 -54.69 -9.45
N ILE A 14 2.41 -55.56 -9.63
CA ILE A 14 1.76 -56.41 -8.61
C ILE A 14 1.48 -55.75 -7.25
N VAL A 15 0.18 -55.53 -7.05
CA VAL A 15 -0.54 -55.36 -5.79
C VAL A 15 -0.23 -56.51 -4.82
N LEU A 16 0.14 -56.18 -3.57
CA LEU A 16 -0.02 -57.11 -2.46
C LEU A 16 -0.80 -56.43 -1.32
N CYS A 17 -2.06 -56.85 -1.21
CA CYS A 17 -2.99 -56.49 -0.16
C CYS A 17 -2.70 -57.41 1.04
N ALA A 18 -2.18 -56.87 2.14
CA ALA A 18 -2.00 -57.61 3.38
C ALA A 18 -2.93 -57.04 4.45
N LEU A 19 -4.11 -57.67 4.56
CA LEU A 19 -5.01 -57.60 5.70
C LEU A 19 -4.37 -58.34 6.89
N LEU A 20 -3.99 -57.62 7.95
CA LEU A 20 -3.70 -58.21 9.25
C LEU A 20 -4.34 -57.36 10.36
N LEU A 21 -5.49 -57.87 10.82
CA LEU A 21 -5.95 -58.00 12.20
C LEU A 21 -5.36 -57.07 13.27
N THR A 22 -6.26 -56.26 13.83
CA THR A 22 -6.17 -55.50 15.09
C THR A 22 -5.83 -56.37 16.31
N PRO A 23 -5.13 -55.78 17.30
CA PRO A 23 -5.51 -55.95 18.69
C PRO A 23 -5.89 -54.61 19.33
N LEU A 24 -7.01 -54.63 20.05
CA LEU A 24 -7.43 -53.60 21.01
C LEU A 24 -6.31 -53.36 22.04
N LEU A 25 -5.73 -52.16 22.02
CA LEU A 25 -5.02 -51.60 23.15
C LEU A 25 -5.53 -50.19 23.42
N HIS A 26 -5.88 -49.97 24.68
CA HIS A 26 -6.37 -48.74 25.28
C HIS A 26 -5.31 -47.64 25.20
N GLY A 27 -5.20 -47.00 24.04
CA GLY A 27 -4.36 -45.82 23.83
C GLY A 27 -5.05 -44.59 24.40
N ILE A 28 -4.58 -44.15 25.55
CA ILE A 28 -4.81 -42.83 26.13
C ILE A 28 -4.65 -41.81 25.00
N ALA A 29 -5.73 -41.14 24.61
CA ALA A 29 -5.67 -40.08 23.62
C ALA A 29 -4.80 -38.96 24.18
N ALA A 30 -3.52 -38.95 23.81
CA ALA A 30 -2.63 -37.84 24.03
C ALA A 30 -3.27 -36.63 23.35
N ALA A 31 -3.70 -35.66 24.16
CA ALA A 31 -4.14 -34.36 23.66
C ALA A 31 -3.01 -33.82 22.77
N ALA A 32 -3.28 -33.68 21.47
CA ALA A 32 -2.33 -33.07 20.56
C ALA A 32 -1.94 -31.69 21.13
N PRO A 33 -0.64 -31.37 21.27
CA PRO A 33 -0.24 -30.07 21.77
C PRO A 33 -0.81 -29.00 20.85
N VAL A 34 -1.67 -28.14 21.41
CA VAL A 34 -2.22 -26.98 20.70
C VAL A 34 -1.03 -26.12 20.30
N ALA A 35 -0.75 -26.07 19.00
CA ALA A 35 0.33 -25.25 18.47
C ALA A 35 0.11 -23.79 18.94
N PRO A 36 1.13 -23.15 19.56
CA PRO A 36 0.99 -21.78 20.03
C PRO A 36 0.63 -20.89 18.84
N LYS A 37 -0.50 -20.18 18.98
CA LYS A 37 -0.99 -19.24 17.98
C LYS A 37 0.12 -18.21 17.72
N PRO A 38 0.53 -17.97 16.46
CA PRO A 38 1.60 -17.03 16.19
C PRO A 38 1.24 -15.66 16.79
N PRO A 39 2.21 -14.97 17.41
CA PRO A 39 1.96 -13.68 18.02
C PRO A 39 1.35 -12.74 16.97
N LYS A 40 0.19 -12.17 17.30
CA LYS A 40 -0.49 -11.19 16.45
C LYS A 40 0.46 -10.00 16.27
N ALA A 41 0.72 -9.62 15.03
CA ALA A 41 1.55 -8.45 14.73
C ALA A 41 1.02 -7.23 15.49
N ALA A 42 1.94 -6.44 16.05
CA ALA A 42 1.60 -5.20 16.73
C ALA A 42 0.80 -4.29 15.78
N PRO A 43 -0.26 -3.61 16.26
CA PRO A 43 -1.00 -2.65 15.46
C PRO A 43 -0.10 -1.53 14.92
N ASP A 44 -0.31 -1.09 13.67
CA ASP A 44 0.38 0.07 13.11
C ASP A 44 0.01 1.33 13.90
N PRO A 45 0.97 2.06 14.49
CA PRO A 45 0.71 3.27 15.26
C PRO A 45 0.32 4.50 14.42
N ARG A 46 0.45 4.45 13.09
CA ARG A 46 0.13 5.58 12.20
C ARG A 46 -1.37 5.86 12.14
N ILE A 47 -1.71 7.14 12.10
CA ILE A 47 -3.11 7.60 12.09
C ILE A 47 -3.34 8.70 11.06
N TRP A 48 -4.59 8.82 10.64
CA TRP A 48 -5.06 10.00 9.91
C TRP A 48 -5.44 11.12 10.87
N SER A 49 -4.94 12.32 10.60
CA SER A 49 -5.24 13.54 11.35
C SER A 49 -5.59 14.68 10.40
N LEU A 50 -6.64 15.43 10.75
CA LEU A 50 -6.95 16.71 10.12
C LEU A 50 -6.38 17.83 10.98
N VAL A 51 -5.53 18.67 10.41
CA VAL A 51 -4.90 19.82 11.06
C VAL A 51 -5.31 21.09 10.34
N LYS A 52 -5.61 22.15 11.09
CA LYS A 52 -5.89 23.48 10.57
C LYS A 52 -4.67 24.37 10.79
N GLY A 53 -4.15 24.95 9.72
CA GLY A 53 -3.10 25.97 9.73
C GLY A 53 -3.66 27.36 9.41
N GLU A 54 -2.75 28.32 9.25
CA GLU A 54 -3.10 29.66 8.80
C GLU A 54 -3.50 29.62 7.31
N GLY A 55 -4.80 29.74 7.03
CA GLY A 55 -5.33 29.73 5.67
C GLY A 55 -5.29 28.37 4.95
N ALA A 56 -4.86 27.30 5.63
CA ALA A 56 -4.73 25.97 5.05
C ALA A 56 -5.33 24.87 5.94
N TYR A 57 -5.71 23.77 5.32
CA TYR A 57 -6.12 22.54 5.98
C TYR A 57 -5.22 21.41 5.51
N VAL A 58 -4.81 20.52 6.42
CA VAL A 58 -3.90 19.41 6.10
C VAL A 58 -4.52 18.12 6.60
N MET A 59 -4.81 17.22 5.69
CA MET A 59 -5.07 15.82 6.01
C MET A 59 -3.75 15.06 5.93
N ARG A 60 -3.33 14.41 7.01
CA ARG A 60 -2.04 13.69 7.05
C ARG A 60 -2.16 12.29 7.64
N TYR A 61 -1.37 11.37 7.12
CA TYR A 61 -1.19 10.01 7.61
C TYR A 61 0.27 9.83 8.01
N GLY A 62 0.50 9.37 9.24
CA GLY A 62 1.84 9.14 9.77
C GLY A 62 1.83 9.01 11.27
N MET A 63 3.01 9.08 11.89
CA MET A 63 3.13 9.04 13.34
C MET A 63 2.48 10.28 13.99
N PRO A 64 1.80 10.14 15.14
CA PRO A 64 1.25 11.29 15.84
C PRO A 64 2.35 12.32 16.17
N ARG A 65 2.13 13.58 15.78
CA ARG A 65 3.05 14.72 15.98
C ARG A 65 4.34 14.67 15.17
N ASP A 66 4.45 13.77 14.21
CA ASP A 66 5.56 13.80 13.25
C ASP A 66 5.52 15.10 12.42
N PRO A 67 6.64 15.84 12.31
CA PRO A 67 6.73 16.94 11.36
C PRO A 67 6.68 16.48 9.90
N GLU A 68 7.11 15.25 9.59
CA GLU A 68 7.16 14.69 8.23
C GLU A 68 6.25 13.46 8.14
N PRO A 69 4.94 13.64 7.87
CA PRO A 69 4.04 12.51 7.74
C PRO A 69 4.35 11.69 6.47
N ASP A 70 4.17 10.37 6.53
CA ASP A 70 4.30 9.46 5.39
C ASP A 70 3.49 9.90 4.17
N PHE A 71 2.32 10.52 4.41
CA PHE A 71 1.49 11.13 3.37
C PHE A 71 0.70 12.33 3.88
N ALA A 72 0.55 13.36 3.05
CA ALA A 72 -0.27 14.51 3.33
C ALA A 72 -1.00 15.03 2.09
N VAL A 73 -2.17 15.61 2.34
CA VAL A 73 -2.94 16.41 1.39
C VAL A 73 -3.19 17.75 2.04
N THR A 74 -2.54 18.78 1.52
CA THR A 74 -2.67 20.17 1.96
C THR A 74 -3.61 20.89 1.02
N CYS A 75 -4.53 21.63 1.60
CA CYS A 75 -5.54 22.39 0.90
C CYS A 75 -5.41 23.85 1.29
N GLN A 76 -5.32 24.72 0.30
CA GLN A 76 -5.22 26.16 0.45
C GLN A 76 -6.38 26.81 -0.31
N PRO A 77 -7.53 27.04 0.34
CA PRO A 77 -8.71 27.60 -0.32
C PRO A 77 -8.44 28.96 -0.98
N GLY A 78 -7.69 29.83 -0.31
CA GLY A 78 -7.34 31.15 -0.84
C GLY A 78 -6.45 31.11 -2.09
N ALA A 79 -5.66 30.05 -2.26
CA ALA A 79 -4.82 29.84 -3.43
C ALA A 79 -5.47 28.93 -4.48
N GLN A 80 -6.69 28.41 -4.22
CA GLN A 80 -7.36 27.40 -5.04
C GLN A 80 -6.46 26.20 -5.36
N LEU A 81 -5.67 25.76 -4.37
CA LEU A 81 -4.65 24.75 -4.54
C LEU A 81 -4.85 23.56 -3.61
N LEU A 82 -4.63 22.36 -4.16
CA LEU A 82 -4.47 21.13 -3.41
C LEU A 82 -3.07 20.54 -3.69
N GLN A 83 -2.30 20.30 -2.65
CA GLN A 83 -0.95 19.72 -2.72
C GLN A 83 -0.92 18.35 -2.06
N PHE A 84 -0.32 17.39 -2.73
CA PHE A 84 -0.05 16.05 -2.23
C PHE A 84 1.43 15.94 -1.92
N THR A 85 1.76 15.38 -0.77
CA THR A 85 3.14 15.06 -0.39
C THR A 85 3.18 13.62 0.10
N ALA A 86 4.18 12.86 -0.33
CA ALA A 86 4.42 11.51 0.15
C ALA A 86 5.90 11.28 0.42
N GLU A 87 6.21 10.68 1.55
CA GLU A 87 7.56 10.23 1.87
C GLU A 87 7.86 8.92 1.13
N VAL A 88 9.01 8.89 0.45
CA VAL A 88 9.52 7.72 -0.25
C VAL A 88 10.84 7.35 0.38
N SER A 89 10.92 6.11 0.88
CA SER A 89 12.14 5.61 1.51
C SER A 89 13.29 5.48 0.50
N GLY A 90 14.47 5.93 0.91
CA GLY A 90 15.67 5.91 0.07
C GLY A 90 15.63 6.94 -1.07
N ARG A 91 16.44 6.69 -2.11
CA ARG A 91 16.63 7.62 -3.24
C ARG A 91 16.39 6.97 -4.62
N PRO A 92 15.18 6.50 -4.90
CA PRO A 92 14.84 5.94 -6.22
C PRO A 92 14.90 6.99 -7.35
N PHE A 93 14.87 8.28 -7.02
CA PHE A 93 14.92 9.42 -7.93
C PHE A 93 16.02 10.41 -7.49
N ALA A 94 16.41 11.33 -8.38
CA ALA A 94 17.21 12.48 -7.99
C ALA A 94 16.33 13.58 -7.38
N SER A 95 16.90 14.40 -6.48
CA SER A 95 16.22 15.61 -6.03
C SER A 95 16.07 16.59 -7.20
N GLY A 96 14.89 17.18 -7.32
CA GLY A 96 14.45 17.99 -8.47
C GLY A 96 13.96 17.17 -9.67
N GLU A 97 13.99 15.84 -9.62
CA GLU A 97 13.49 15.00 -10.71
C GLU A 97 11.96 15.09 -10.79
N GLY A 98 11.45 15.44 -11.98
CA GLY A 98 10.03 15.35 -12.29
C GLY A 98 9.62 13.89 -12.46
N VAL A 99 8.60 13.45 -11.74
CA VAL A 99 8.10 12.07 -11.75
C VAL A 99 6.59 12.03 -12.02
N ALA A 100 6.15 11.04 -12.77
CA ALA A 100 4.72 10.76 -12.93
C ALA A 100 4.22 9.98 -11.71
N LEU A 101 3.13 10.44 -11.10
CA LEU A 101 2.53 9.82 -9.94
C LEU A 101 1.10 9.39 -10.26
N THR A 102 0.72 8.19 -9.85
CA THR A 102 -0.67 7.72 -9.93
C THR A 102 -1.23 7.52 -8.53
N LEU A 103 -2.27 8.27 -8.16
CA LEU A 103 -3.09 7.98 -7.00
C LEU A 103 -4.27 7.10 -7.42
N GLY A 104 -4.50 6.02 -6.68
CA GLY A 104 -5.60 5.09 -6.95
C GLY A 104 -6.31 4.67 -5.68
N ASN A 105 -7.63 4.50 -5.76
CA ASN A 105 -8.44 3.90 -4.71
C ASN A 105 -9.62 3.17 -5.35
N GLY A 106 -9.70 1.85 -5.15
CA GLY A 106 -10.68 1.01 -5.84
C GLY A 106 -10.61 1.18 -7.36
N LYS A 107 -11.72 1.63 -7.96
CA LYS A 107 -11.84 1.88 -9.42
C LYS A 107 -11.42 3.29 -9.83
N ARG A 108 -11.21 4.21 -8.90
CA ARG A 108 -10.79 5.59 -9.19
C ARG A 108 -9.26 5.66 -9.28
N ARG A 109 -8.79 6.44 -10.25
CA ARG A 109 -7.38 6.73 -10.46
C ARG A 109 -7.22 8.17 -10.93
N MET A 110 -6.10 8.78 -10.57
CA MET A 110 -5.70 10.11 -10.98
C MET A 110 -4.20 10.10 -11.24
N GLU A 111 -3.79 10.67 -12.36
CA GLU A 111 -2.39 10.87 -12.70
C GLU A 111 -2.00 12.31 -12.36
N LEU A 112 -0.81 12.47 -11.81
CA LEU A 112 -0.27 13.71 -11.29
C LEU A 112 1.15 13.88 -11.78
N ALA A 113 1.51 15.10 -12.18
CA ALA A 113 2.90 15.50 -12.32
C ALA A 113 3.43 15.87 -10.94
N ALA A 114 4.53 15.25 -10.54
CA ALA A 114 5.14 15.46 -9.25
C ALA A 114 6.63 15.77 -9.40
N THR A 115 7.24 16.28 -8.34
CA THR A 115 8.68 16.49 -8.25
C THR A 115 9.19 15.86 -6.96
N ALA A 116 10.34 15.20 -7.03
CA ALA A 116 11.01 14.64 -5.85
C ALA A 116 11.96 15.65 -5.21
N PHE A 117 11.95 15.78 -3.90
CA PHE A 117 12.82 16.66 -3.10
C PHE A 117 13.47 15.86 -1.98
N LEU A 118 14.58 16.37 -1.43
CA LEU A 118 15.15 15.79 -0.21
C LEU A 118 14.19 16.02 0.97
N GLY A 119 13.87 14.95 1.70
CA GLY A 119 13.19 15.08 3.00
C GLY A 119 14.14 15.63 4.08
N ALA A 120 13.59 16.07 5.21
CA ALA A 120 14.40 16.47 6.36
C ALA A 120 14.97 15.25 7.10
N ALA A 121 14.30 14.10 7.03
CA ALA A 121 14.86 12.83 7.45
C ALA A 121 15.97 12.35 6.50
N ASP A 122 17.15 12.07 7.07
CA ASP A 122 18.32 11.63 6.31
C ASP A 122 18.01 10.41 5.42
N GLY A 123 18.14 10.61 4.11
CA GLY A 123 18.11 9.53 3.12
C GLY A 123 16.77 9.29 2.44
N ASN A 124 15.69 9.93 2.88
CA ASN A 124 14.37 9.84 2.25
C ASN A 124 14.10 10.98 1.27
N LEU A 125 13.16 10.76 0.36
CA LEU A 125 12.67 11.78 -0.56
C LEU A 125 11.22 12.13 -0.23
N LEU A 126 10.85 13.40 -0.42
CA LEU A 126 9.47 13.84 -0.47
C LEU A 126 9.06 14.01 -1.92
N VAL A 127 7.99 13.35 -2.34
CA VAL A 127 7.41 13.52 -3.67
C VAL A 127 6.19 14.41 -3.55
N GLU A 128 6.21 15.53 -4.26
CA GLU A 128 5.17 16.55 -4.18
C GLU A 128 4.47 16.75 -5.51
N ALA A 129 3.15 16.79 -5.49
CA ALA A 129 2.31 17.13 -6.63
C ALA A 129 1.31 18.22 -6.23
N ALA A 130 0.96 19.11 -7.15
CA ALA A 130 -0.01 20.16 -6.88
C ALA A 130 -1.04 20.22 -8.02
N VAL A 131 -2.31 20.41 -7.66
CA VAL A 131 -3.44 20.52 -8.60
C VAL A 131 -4.39 21.63 -8.18
N ALA A 132 -5.25 22.03 -9.10
CA ALA A 132 -6.35 22.93 -8.80
C ALA A 132 -7.29 22.31 -7.76
N LEU A 133 -7.80 23.14 -6.85
CA LEU A 133 -8.76 22.74 -5.85
C LEU A 133 -10.13 22.49 -6.48
N GLU A 134 -10.39 21.23 -6.85
CA GLU A 134 -11.65 20.81 -7.46
C GLU A 134 -12.33 19.69 -6.66
N ARG A 135 -13.66 19.72 -6.60
CA ARG A 135 -14.45 18.68 -5.91
C ARG A 135 -14.11 17.27 -6.40
N ARG A 136 -13.89 17.11 -7.70
CA ARG A 136 -13.58 15.81 -8.32
C ARG A 136 -12.32 15.15 -7.76
N VAL A 137 -11.37 15.93 -7.23
CA VAL A 137 -10.15 15.38 -6.64
C VAL A 137 -10.46 14.60 -5.37
N PHE A 138 -11.49 14.99 -4.62
CA PHE A 138 -11.87 14.33 -3.36
C PHE A 138 -12.55 12.98 -3.57
N ASP A 139 -13.14 12.73 -4.75
CA ASP A 139 -13.74 11.44 -5.12
C ASP A 139 -12.77 10.26 -4.95
N ILE A 140 -11.45 10.51 -5.05
CA ILE A 140 -10.42 9.48 -4.85
C ILE A 140 -10.43 8.92 -3.43
N PHE A 141 -10.78 9.71 -2.41
CA PHE A 141 -10.74 9.27 -1.01
C PHE A 141 -11.98 8.47 -0.62
N ASP A 142 -13.09 8.60 -1.35
CA ASP A 142 -14.31 7.85 -1.07
C ASP A 142 -14.40 6.49 -1.79
N ALA A 143 -13.65 6.31 -2.89
CA ALA A 143 -13.80 5.19 -3.82
C ALA A 143 -13.46 3.77 -3.32
N GLY A 144 -12.92 3.63 -2.11
CA GLY A 144 -12.51 2.36 -1.50
C GLY A 144 -11.74 2.56 -0.19
N ASP A 145 -11.13 1.49 0.33
CA ASP A 145 -10.55 1.45 1.68
C ASP A 145 -9.03 1.66 1.74
N THR A 146 -8.36 1.79 0.60
CA THR A 146 -6.91 1.96 0.55
C THR A 146 -6.53 2.88 -0.60
N LEU A 147 -5.87 3.98 -0.24
CA LEU A 147 -5.21 4.85 -1.20
C LEU A 147 -3.87 4.23 -1.59
N VAL A 148 -3.62 4.07 -2.87
CA VAL A 148 -2.37 3.55 -3.40
C VAL A 148 -1.72 4.62 -4.25
N LEU A 149 -0.50 4.99 -3.89
CA LEU A 149 0.35 5.86 -4.67
C LEU A 149 1.36 5.00 -5.43
N ARG A 150 1.44 5.18 -6.75
CA ARG A 150 2.42 4.50 -7.60
C ARG A 150 3.26 5.52 -8.34
N ILE A 151 4.57 5.29 -8.34
CA ILE A 151 5.53 6.02 -9.18
C ILE A 151 6.23 4.97 -10.03
N PRO A 152 6.03 4.98 -11.36
CA PRO A 152 6.70 4.04 -12.24
C PRO A 152 8.21 4.25 -12.20
N SER A 153 8.95 3.21 -12.55
CA SER A 153 10.39 3.31 -12.64
C SER A 153 10.78 4.14 -13.87
N THR A 154 11.56 5.21 -13.65
CA THR A 154 12.14 6.02 -14.73
C THR A 154 13.46 5.44 -15.26
N ARG A 155 14.11 4.54 -14.50
CA ARG A 155 15.42 3.96 -14.83
C ARG A 155 15.35 2.42 -14.95
N PRO A 156 16.05 1.79 -15.92
CA PRO A 156 15.96 0.34 -16.19
C PRO A 156 16.27 -0.62 -15.03
N LYS A 157 16.79 -0.12 -13.90
CA LYS A 157 17.19 -0.91 -12.72
C LYS A 157 16.54 -0.47 -11.41
N THR A 158 15.68 0.55 -11.42
CA THR A 158 14.92 0.95 -10.22
C THR A 158 13.61 0.18 -10.17
N GLN A 159 13.19 -0.24 -8.97
CA GLN A 159 11.85 -0.78 -8.77
C GLN A 159 10.84 0.37 -8.77
N PRO A 160 9.60 0.16 -9.28
CA PRO A 160 8.55 1.13 -9.10
C PRO A 160 8.26 1.32 -7.61
N VAL A 161 7.95 2.55 -7.22
CA VAL A 161 7.53 2.86 -5.85
C VAL A 161 6.03 2.64 -5.75
N SER A 162 5.59 1.89 -4.74
CA SER A 162 4.18 1.67 -4.45
C SER A 162 3.95 1.82 -2.95
N LEU A 163 3.24 2.88 -2.56
CA LEU A 163 2.86 3.16 -1.17
C LEU A 163 1.36 2.92 -0.99
N SER A 164 0.95 2.44 0.19
CA SER A 164 -0.44 2.13 0.49
C SER A 164 -0.85 2.73 1.83
N PHE A 165 -1.96 3.46 1.83
CA PHE A 165 -2.46 4.19 2.99
C PHE A 165 -3.90 3.74 3.29
N PRO A 166 -4.17 3.14 4.46
CA PRO A 166 -5.51 2.64 4.79
C PRO A 166 -6.46 3.80 5.05
N LEU A 167 -7.64 3.81 4.41
CA LEU A 167 -8.61 4.92 4.51
C LEU A 167 -9.79 4.64 5.44
N ALA A 168 -9.98 3.39 5.88
CA ALA A 168 -11.15 2.99 6.66
C ALA A 168 -11.39 3.86 7.91
N SER A 169 -10.33 4.23 8.64
CA SER A 169 -10.42 5.09 9.83
C SER A 169 -10.52 6.59 9.53
N ALA A 170 -10.45 6.98 8.26
CA ALA A 170 -10.29 8.37 7.83
C ALA A 170 -11.50 8.94 7.09
N LYS A 171 -12.46 8.11 6.66
CA LYS A 171 -13.61 8.52 5.82
C LYS A 171 -14.32 9.77 6.34
N GLY A 172 -14.70 9.79 7.62
CA GLY A 172 -15.35 10.96 8.23
C GLY A 172 -14.47 12.21 8.22
N ARG A 173 -13.16 12.06 8.49
CA ARG A 173 -12.22 13.19 8.47
C ARG A 173 -12.03 13.73 7.06
N PHE A 174 -12.04 12.88 6.03
CA PHE A 174 -11.94 13.32 4.64
C PHE A 174 -13.17 14.11 4.19
N ALA A 175 -14.36 13.74 4.66
CA ALA A 175 -15.56 14.54 4.43
C ALA A 175 -15.47 15.92 5.12
N ASP A 176 -14.95 15.97 6.35
CA ASP A 176 -14.72 17.24 7.06
C ASP A 176 -13.66 18.10 6.36
N PHE A 177 -12.60 17.47 5.83
CA PHE A 177 -11.54 18.11 5.06
C PHE A 177 -12.05 18.68 3.74
N GLU A 178 -12.81 17.91 2.95
CA GLU A 178 -13.45 18.37 1.71
C GLU A 178 -14.34 19.58 1.98
N ARG A 179 -15.19 19.49 3.02
CA ARG A 179 -16.05 20.61 3.42
C ARG A 179 -15.23 21.85 3.76
N ALA A 180 -14.20 21.72 4.60
CA ALA A 180 -13.33 22.83 4.97
C ALA A 180 -12.59 23.47 3.78
N CYS A 181 -12.29 22.67 2.75
CA CYS A 181 -11.64 23.11 1.53
C CYS A 181 -12.56 23.87 0.58
N LEU A 182 -13.80 23.38 0.41
CA LEU A 182 -14.72 23.85 -0.61
C LEU A 182 -15.76 24.85 -0.07
N GLU A 183 -15.88 24.99 1.25
CA GLU A 183 -16.70 26.04 1.86
C GLU A 183 -16.21 27.41 1.38
N ARG A 184 -17.03 28.06 0.56
CA ARG A 184 -16.83 29.45 0.15
C ARG A 184 -16.91 30.33 1.40
N ARG A 185 -15.77 30.87 1.82
CA ARG A 185 -15.70 32.01 2.73
C ARG A 185 -15.55 33.30 1.95
#